data_AF-A0AAD1C8X9-F1
#
_entry.id   AF-A0AAD1C8X9-F1
#
_cell.length_a   1.000
_cell.length_b   1.000
_cell.length_c   1.000
_cell.angle_alpha   90.00
_cell.angle_beta   90.00
_cell.angle_gamma   90.00
#
_symmetry.space_group_name_H-M   'P 1'
#
loop_
_entity.id
_entity.type
_entity.pdbx_description
1 polymer ?
#
loop_
_entity_poly.entity_id
_entity_poly.type
_entity_poly.pdbx_seq_one_letter_code
_entity_poly.pdbx_strand_id
1 'polypeptide(L)'
;MGKKTKLSIVAFVIFVIGGIIMFSLNQKRAQTEAQQIRHEQERMVKYIASNYADIKKVEFTEIDYNNMTGTYDFDATVNNKIEVRFVLRGLNGQIYMNELSSYNSGHQLIKRKEVVANPDISYIKIIYKEK
;
A
#
# COMPACT_ATOMS: atom_id res chain seq x y z
N MET A 1 -33.32 18.93 39.95
CA MET A 1 -32.21 18.11 39.43
C MET A 1 -31.02 18.23 40.36
N GLY A 2 -30.61 17.14 41.02
CA GLY A 2 -29.55 17.16 42.03
C GLY A 2 -28.17 17.43 41.42
N LYS A 3 -27.23 17.96 42.22
CA LYS A 3 -25.83 18.20 41.79
C LYS A 3 -25.20 16.96 41.14
N LYS A 4 -25.48 15.77 41.68
CA LYS A 4 -25.00 14.47 41.16
C LYS A 4 -25.55 14.15 39.77
N THR A 5 -26.84 14.43 39.51
CA THR A 5 -27.49 14.22 38.21
C THR A 5 -26.94 15.19 37.15
N LYS A 6 -26.71 16.46 37.51
CA LYS A 6 -26.07 17.44 36.61
C LYS A 6 -24.64 17.04 36.25
N LEU A 7 -23.86 16.58 37.23
CA LEU A 7 -22.48 16.13 37.02
C LEU A 7 -22.43 14.88 36.12
N SER A 8 -23.36 13.95 36.30
CA SER A 8 -23.45 12.73 35.50
C SER A 8 -23.83 13.02 34.04
N ILE A 9 -24.71 13.98 33.78
CA ILE A 9 -25.06 14.42 32.42
C ILE A 9 -23.85 15.09 31.74
N VAL A 10 -23.13 15.97 32.46
CA VAL A 10 -21.92 16.62 31.91
C VAL A 10 -20.85 15.59 31.56
N ALA A 11 -20.61 14.60 32.44
CA ALA A 11 -19.67 13.52 32.17
C ALA A 11 -20.08 12.68 30.95
N PHE A 12 -21.37 12.37 30.81
CA PHE A 12 -21.90 11.64 29.65
C PHE A 12 -21.69 12.41 28.34
N VAL A 13 -21.96 13.71 28.32
CA VAL A 13 -21.76 14.56 27.14
C VAL A 13 -20.29 14.60 26.72
N ILE A 14 -19.36 14.71 27.67
CA ILE A 14 -17.91 14.69 27.38
C ILE A 14 -17.49 13.34 26.78
N PHE A 15 -18.00 12.23 27.32
CA PHE A 15 -17.73 10.89 26.78
C PHE A 15 -18.23 10.72 25.34
N VAL A 16 -19.45 11.17 25.05
CA VAL A 16 -20.04 11.10 23.70
C VAL A 16 -19.23 11.94 22.71
N ILE A 17 -18.91 13.19 23.07
CA ILE A 17 -18.10 14.09 22.23
C ILE A 17 -16.70 13.50 21.99
N GLY A 18 -16.04 13.02 23.05
CA GLY A 18 -14.73 12.39 22.96
C GLY A 18 -14.73 11.16 22.04
N GLY A 19 -15.76 10.31 22.14
CA GLY A 19 -15.94 9.15 21.28
C GLY A 19 -16.11 9.52 19.79
N ILE A 20 -16.93 10.54 19.49
CA ILE A 20 -17.13 11.03 18.12
C ILE A 20 -15.83 11.58 17.53
N ILE A 21 -15.06 12.34 18.32
CA ILE A 21 -13.77 12.90 17.86
C ILE A 21 -12.77 11.77 17.57
N MET A 22 -12.62 10.79 18.47
CA MET A 22 -11.72 9.66 18.25
C MET A 22 -12.12 8.85 17.01
N PHE A 23 -13.41 8.57 16.83
CA PHE A 23 -13.92 7.85 15.67
C PHE A 23 -13.61 8.60 14.36
N SER A 24 -13.88 9.92 14.32
CA SER A 24 -13.58 10.74 13.13
C SER A 24 -12.09 10.80 12.82
N LEU A 25 -11.23 10.92 13.83
CA LEU A 25 -9.77 10.93 13.65
C LEU A 25 -9.26 9.58 13.13
N ASN A 26 -9.78 8.46 13.64
CA ASN A 26 -9.42 7.13 13.16
C ASN A 26 -9.87 6.91 11.71
N GLN A 27 -11.07 7.36 11.35
CA GLN A 27 -11.55 7.26 9.97
C GLN A 27 -10.70 8.07 9.00
N LYS A 28 -10.30 9.30 9.37
CA LYS A 28 -9.38 10.11 8.56
C LYS A 28 -8.02 9.44 8.40
N ARG A 29 -7.47 8.85 9.46
CA ARG A 29 -6.19 8.12 9.39
C ARG A 29 -6.26 6.93 8.44
N ALA A 30 -7.32 6.13 8.52
CA ALA A 30 -7.54 5.00 7.62
C ALA A 30 -7.64 5.44 6.15
N GLN A 31 -8.36 6.54 5.87
CA GLN A 31 -8.42 7.10 4.52
C GLN A 31 -7.05 7.56 4.01
N THR A 32 -6.26 8.21 4.85
CA THR A 32 -4.90 8.63 4.50
C THR A 32 -3.99 7.43 4.23
N GLU A 33 -4.07 6.37 5.04
CA GLU A 33 -3.28 5.15 4.82
C GLU A 33 -3.66 4.47 3.51
N ALA A 34 -4.96 4.32 3.21
CA ALA A 34 -5.42 3.73 1.95
C ALA A 34 -4.92 4.53 0.72
N GLN A 35 -4.95 5.86 0.80
CA GLN A 35 -4.41 6.73 -0.26
C GLN A 35 -2.89 6.55 -0.42
N GLN A 36 -2.15 6.46 0.69
CA GLN A 36 -0.71 6.21 0.66
C GLN A 36 -0.38 4.83 0.09
N ILE A 37 -1.12 3.79 0.46
CA ILE A 37 -0.97 2.43 -0.09
C ILE A 37 -1.21 2.40 -1.60
N ARG A 38 -2.24 3.11 -2.08
CA ARG A 38 -2.48 3.26 -3.52
C ARG A 38 -1.34 4.00 -4.21
N HIS A 39 -0.81 5.05 -3.60
CA HIS A 39 0.33 5.80 -4.11
C HIS A 39 1.59 4.93 -4.19
N GLU A 40 1.86 4.10 -3.18
CA GLU A 40 2.99 3.16 -3.21
C GLU A 40 2.84 2.13 -4.33
N GLN A 41 1.64 1.60 -4.57
CA GLN A 41 1.37 0.70 -5.70
C GLN A 41 1.74 1.36 -7.05
N GLU A 42 1.44 2.64 -7.24
CA GLU A 42 1.86 3.37 -8.44
C GLU A 42 3.38 3.57 -8.51
N ARG A 43 4.04 3.88 -7.38
CA ARG A 43 5.51 3.98 -7.29
C ARG A 43 6.18 2.65 -7.64
N MET A 44 5.64 1.53 -7.17
CA MET A 44 6.11 0.18 -7.48
C MET A 44 5.93 -0.17 -8.97
N VAL A 45 4.80 0.18 -9.57
CA VAL A 45 4.59 0.00 -11.02
C VAL A 45 5.58 0.85 -11.83
N LYS A 46 5.82 2.10 -11.44
CA LYS A 46 6.86 2.95 -12.05
C LYS A 46 8.24 2.34 -11.88
N TYR A 47 8.58 1.82 -10.71
CA TYR A 47 9.84 1.15 -10.46
C TYR A 47 10.04 -0.04 -11.42
N ILE A 48 9.03 -0.90 -11.60
CA ILE A 48 9.15 -2.00 -12.56
C ILE A 48 9.27 -1.47 -13.99
N ALA A 49 8.39 -0.57 -14.43
CA ALA A 49 8.40 -0.06 -15.80
C ALA A 49 9.71 0.66 -16.16
N SER A 50 10.36 1.27 -15.17
CA SER A 50 11.64 1.94 -15.27
C SER A 50 12.80 0.96 -15.53
N ASN A 51 12.78 -0.20 -14.87
CA ASN A 51 13.89 -1.16 -14.89
C ASN A 51 13.67 -2.34 -15.87
N TYR A 52 12.42 -2.62 -16.23
CA TYR A 52 12.03 -3.80 -16.99
C TYR A 52 11.18 -3.44 -18.22
N ALA A 53 11.37 -4.20 -19.29
CA ALA A 53 10.67 -4.06 -20.56
C ALA A 53 9.36 -4.86 -20.55
N ASP A 54 8.49 -4.56 -21.52
CA ASP A 54 7.27 -5.32 -21.84
C ASP A 54 6.28 -5.51 -20.69
N ILE A 55 6.23 -4.55 -19.76
CA ILE A 55 5.25 -4.51 -18.67
C ILE A 55 3.91 -4.05 -19.21
N LYS A 56 2.90 -4.92 -19.17
CA LYS A 56 1.54 -4.67 -19.67
C LYS A 56 0.50 -4.70 -18.56
N LYS A 57 0.72 -5.51 -17.54
CA LYS A 57 -0.18 -5.63 -16.38
C LYS A 57 0.62 -5.85 -15.10
N VAL A 58 0.18 -5.22 -14.01
CA VAL A 58 0.62 -5.51 -12.65
C VAL A 58 -0.62 -5.66 -11.78
N GLU A 59 -0.72 -6.78 -11.08
CA GLU A 59 -1.82 -7.07 -10.15
C GLU A 59 -1.26 -7.32 -8.77
N PHE A 60 -1.59 -6.44 -7.82
CA PHE A 60 -1.21 -6.61 -6.43
C PHE A 60 -2.15 -7.64 -5.78
N THR A 61 -1.56 -8.66 -5.15
CA THR A 61 -2.30 -9.80 -4.60
C THR A 61 -2.36 -9.73 -3.08
N GLU A 62 -1.28 -9.27 -2.44
CA GLU A 62 -1.13 -9.20 -0.99
C GLU A 62 -0.41 -7.92 -0.56
N ILE A 63 -0.79 -7.42 0.62
CA ILE A 63 -0.16 -6.29 1.30
C ILE A 63 -0.03 -6.68 2.77
N ASP A 64 1.19 -6.76 3.28
CA ASP A 64 1.46 -7.07 4.68
C ASP A 64 2.35 -5.99 5.33
N TYR A 65 2.22 -5.83 6.65
CA TYR A 65 3.07 -4.97 7.45
C TYR A 65 3.74 -5.76 8.57
N ASN A 66 5.06 -5.88 8.47
CA ASN A 66 5.85 -6.55 9.48
C ASN A 66 6.21 -5.58 10.61
N ASN A 67 5.50 -5.70 11.73
CA ASN A 67 5.72 -4.88 12.94
C ASN A 67 7.14 -5.01 13.52
N MET A 68 7.84 -6.13 13.31
CA MET A 68 9.16 -6.35 13.89
C MET A 68 10.26 -5.59 13.14
N THR A 69 10.15 -5.55 11.81
CA THR A 69 11.13 -4.90 10.92
C THR A 69 10.70 -3.50 10.48
N GLY A 70 9.42 -3.15 10.68
CA GLY A 70 8.82 -1.90 10.22
C GLY A 70 8.71 -1.82 8.69
N THR A 71 8.63 -2.97 8.01
CA THR A 71 8.57 -3.03 6.54
C THR A 71 7.16 -3.34 6.05
N TYR A 72 6.82 -2.78 4.89
CA TYR A 72 5.65 -3.18 4.13
C TYR A 72 6.08 -4.12 3.01
N ASP A 73 5.41 -5.25 2.91
CA ASP A 73 5.62 -6.23 1.86
C ASP A 73 4.41 -6.20 0.92
N PHE A 74 4.67 -6.19 -0.39
CA PHE A 74 3.63 -6.22 -1.42
C PHE A 74 3.95 -7.32 -2.40
N ASP A 75 3.06 -8.30 -2.52
CA ASP A 75 3.16 -9.32 -3.55
C ASP A 75 2.31 -8.91 -4.76
N ALA A 76 2.84 -9.16 -5.95
CA ALA A 76 2.18 -8.83 -7.20
C ALA A 76 2.53 -9.80 -8.32
N THR A 77 1.57 -10.00 -9.21
CA THR A 77 1.75 -10.75 -10.45
C THR A 77 1.91 -9.79 -11.64
N VAL A 78 3.06 -9.84 -12.30
CA VAL A 78 3.36 -9.09 -13.52
C VAL A 78 3.00 -9.94 -14.74
N ASN A 79 2.27 -9.34 -15.69
CA ASN A 79 1.85 -9.96 -16.95
C ASN A 79 1.14 -11.33 -16.79
N ASN A 80 0.48 -11.56 -15.64
CA ASN A 80 -0.18 -12.81 -15.25
C ASN A 80 0.75 -14.04 -15.13
N LYS A 81 2.06 -13.84 -14.99
CA LYS A 81 3.05 -14.92 -15.09
C LYS A 81 4.19 -14.86 -14.10
N ILE A 82 4.54 -13.65 -13.66
CA ILE A 82 5.76 -13.41 -12.90
C ILE A 82 5.36 -12.85 -11.54
N GLU A 83 5.51 -13.64 -10.52
CA GLU A 83 5.35 -13.23 -9.13
C GLU A 83 6.57 -12.43 -8.68
N VAL A 84 6.31 -11.28 -8.08
CA VAL A 84 7.31 -10.40 -7.47
C VAL A 84 6.87 -10.00 -6.07
N ARG A 85 7.86 -9.81 -5.20
CA ARG A 85 7.66 -9.19 -3.89
C ARG A 85 8.41 -7.88 -3.82
N PHE A 86 7.71 -6.82 -3.47
CA PHE A 86 8.30 -5.56 -3.09
C PHE A 86 8.39 -5.45 -1.57
N VAL A 87 9.47 -4.82 -1.09
CA VAL A 87 9.69 -4.54 0.32
C VAL A 87 9.99 -3.04 0.45
N LEU A 88 9.21 -2.35 1.29
CA LEU A 88 9.36 -0.92 1.57
C LEU A 88 9.71 -0.72 3.04
N ARG A 89 10.76 0.07 3.32
CA ARG A 89 11.07 0.53 4.68
C ARG A 89 10.18 1.73 5.05
N GLY A 90 8.93 1.43 5.39
CA GLY A 90 7.87 2.41 5.58
C GLY A 90 7.31 2.96 4.25
N LEU A 91 6.12 3.55 4.32
CA LEU A 91 5.50 4.22 3.17
C LEU A 91 6.39 5.41 2.75
N ASN A 92 6.47 5.65 1.45
CA ASN A 92 7.41 6.53 0.77
C ASN A 92 8.90 6.14 0.84
N GLY A 93 9.25 5.04 1.53
CA GLY A 93 10.62 4.58 1.70
C GLY A 93 11.27 4.02 0.42
N GLN A 94 12.48 3.48 0.56
CA GLN A 94 13.16 2.80 -0.55
C GLN A 94 12.41 1.53 -0.94
N ILE A 95 12.25 1.32 -2.25
CA ILE A 95 11.65 0.10 -2.82
C ILE A 95 12.77 -0.91 -3.09
N TYR A 96 12.65 -2.08 -2.47
CA TYR A 96 13.39 -3.27 -2.86
C TYR A 96 12.43 -4.23 -3.56
N MET A 97 12.91 -4.99 -4.53
CA MET A 97 12.08 -5.95 -5.25
C MET A 97 12.83 -7.25 -5.48
N ASN A 98 12.15 -8.36 -5.24
CA ASN A 98 12.62 -9.69 -5.55
C ASN A 98 11.65 -10.35 -6.53
N GLU A 99 12.18 -10.99 -7.56
CA GLU A 99 11.39 -11.88 -8.41
C GLU A 99 11.30 -13.25 -7.72
N LEU A 100 10.09 -13.75 -7.49
CA LEU A 100 9.84 -15.03 -6.81
C LEU A 100 9.96 -16.18 -7.81
N SER A 101 11.16 -16.33 -8.40
CA SER A 101 11.42 -17.15 -9.59
C SER A 101 10.96 -18.61 -9.48
N SER A 102 10.94 -19.19 -8.27
CA SER A 102 10.41 -20.54 -8.03
C SER A 102 8.94 -20.71 -8.40
N TYR A 103 8.15 -19.62 -8.41
CA TYR A 103 6.72 -19.61 -8.74
C TYR A 103 6.45 -19.33 -10.22
N ASN A 104 7.45 -18.86 -10.97
CA ASN A 104 7.22 -18.26 -12.30
C ASN A 104 7.27 -19.27 -13.46
N SER A 105 7.49 -20.57 -13.18
CA SER A 105 7.56 -21.63 -14.20
C SER A 105 8.47 -21.28 -15.39
N GLY A 106 9.63 -20.67 -15.10
CA GLY A 106 10.62 -20.27 -16.10
C GLY A 106 10.39 -18.91 -16.77
N HIS A 107 9.31 -18.20 -16.46
CA HIS A 107 9.14 -16.80 -16.88
C HIS A 107 9.97 -15.86 -16.01
N GLN A 108 10.53 -14.82 -16.63
CA GLN A 108 11.38 -13.83 -15.94
C GLN A 108 11.12 -12.43 -16.49
N LEU A 109 11.40 -11.42 -15.66
CA LEU A 109 11.35 -10.04 -16.12
C LEU A 109 12.50 -9.74 -17.08
N ILE A 110 12.19 -9.07 -18.19
CA ILE A 110 13.19 -8.65 -19.17
C ILE A 110 13.80 -7.33 -18.69
N LYS A 111 15.04 -7.37 -18.20
CA LYS A 111 15.75 -6.14 -17.81
C LYS A 111 15.94 -5.23 -19.02
N ARG A 112 15.69 -3.93 -18.83
CA ARG A 112 16.09 -2.93 -19.83
C ARG A 112 17.61 -2.79 -19.83
N LYS A 113 18.15 -2.40 -20.98
CA LYS A 113 19.56 -2.00 -21.10
C LYS A 113 19.86 -0.71 -20.33
N GLU A 114 18.88 0.19 -20.30
CA GLU A 114 18.96 1.50 -19.65
C GLU A 114 17.70 1.74 -18.80
N VAL A 115 17.89 2.38 -17.65
CA VAL A 115 16.80 2.74 -16.74
C VAL A 115 16.04 3.93 -17.31
N VAL A 116 14.71 3.83 -17.36
CA VAL A 116 13.84 4.93 -17.79
C VAL A 116 13.45 5.75 -16.56
N ALA A 117 13.98 6.96 -16.39
CA ALA A 117 13.78 7.75 -15.17
C ALA A 117 12.31 8.07 -14.86
N ASN A 118 11.49 8.30 -15.88
CA ASN A 118 10.07 8.62 -15.77
C ASN A 118 9.27 7.76 -16.76
N PRO A 119 9.02 6.49 -16.47
CA PRO A 119 8.25 5.65 -17.37
C PRO A 119 6.80 6.11 -17.39
N ASP A 120 6.22 6.20 -18.58
CA ASP A 120 4.76 6.30 -18.73
C ASP A 120 4.14 4.97 -18.29
N ILE A 121 3.20 5.02 -17.36
CA ILE A 121 2.49 3.84 -16.85
C ILE A 121 1.02 3.84 -17.25
N SER A 122 0.56 4.84 -18.01
CA SER A 122 -0.85 4.99 -18.41
C SER A 122 -1.36 3.83 -19.25
N TYR A 123 -0.47 3.16 -19.99
CA TYR A 123 -0.79 1.98 -20.80
C TYR A 123 -0.71 0.66 -20.01
N ILE A 124 -0.20 0.69 -18.77
CA ILE A 124 -0.08 -0.50 -17.93
C ILE A 124 -1.39 -0.70 -17.18
N LYS A 125 -1.99 -1.90 -17.31
CA LYS A 125 -3.15 -2.25 -16.50
C LYS A 125 -2.71 -2.53 -15.07
N ILE A 126 -3.14 -1.67 -14.13
CA ILE A 126 -2.87 -1.84 -12.70
C ILE A 126 -4.12 -2.35 -12.02
N ILE A 127 -4.02 -3.50 -11.34
CA ILE A 127 -5.05 -3.99 -10.43
C ILE A 127 -4.56 -3.74 -9.02
N TYR A 128 -5.20 -2.78 -8.34
CA TYR A 128 -4.84 -2.38 -6.99
C TYR A 128 -5.41 -3.34 -5.95
N LYS A 129 -4.68 -3.51 -4.86
CA LYS A 129 -5.14 -4.15 -3.63
C LYS A 129 -5.40 -3.09 -2.57
N GLU A 130 -6.56 -3.17 -1.93
CA GLU A 130 -6.86 -2.43 -0.71
C GLU A 130 -6.35 -3.24 0.50
N LYS A 131 -5.86 -2.53 1.52
CA LYS A 131 -5.39 -3.10 2.79
C LYS A 131 -6.52 -3.17 3.81
#